data_AF-A0A926U253-F1
#
_entry.id   AF-A0A926U253-F1
#
_cell.length_a   1.000
_cell.length_b   1.000
_cell.length_c   1.000
_cell.angle_alpha   90.00
_cell.angle_beta   90.00
_cell.angle_gamma   90.00
#
_symmetry.space_group_name_H-M   'P 1'
#
loop_
_entity.id
_entity.type
_entity.pdbx_description
1 polymer ?
#
loop_
_entity_poly.entity_id
_entity_poly.type
_entity_poly.pdbx_seq_one_letter_code
_entity_poly.pdbx_strand_id
1 'polypeptide(L)'
;MTSLPLNLDGDRRDRLIFGQPLDWQSQAAQQRRVSFDKLPLCTLEQLIQEGFVQASEQPLSDPDALELVEVARCFNRPSLSGWVEVLGSPPACQEWVRITAIRFEGMITPAERSFFWRSFYHVRSLEMTPRLLRATFDSAALLFVSHPVVAYQNVVPSDLPEPEDGYDSIFA
;
A
#
# COMPACT_ATOMS: atom_id res chain seq x y z
N MET A 1 -15.24 -15.42 11.16
CA MET A 1 -14.12 -15.16 10.25
C MET A 1 -12.87 -15.72 10.92
N THR A 2 -12.23 -16.71 10.31
CA THR A 2 -10.95 -17.27 10.78
C THR A 2 -9.85 -16.28 10.45
N SER A 3 -9.22 -15.67 11.45
CA SER A 3 -8.02 -14.85 11.25
C SER A 3 -6.90 -15.75 10.72
N LEU A 4 -6.24 -15.32 9.63
CA LEU A 4 -5.04 -15.98 9.16
C LEU A 4 -3.94 -15.83 10.24
N PRO A 5 -3.19 -16.89 10.56
CA PRO A 5 -2.07 -16.78 11.49
C PRO A 5 -1.02 -15.84 10.92
N LEU A 6 -0.48 -14.94 11.76
CA LEU A 6 0.54 -13.98 11.34
C LEU A 6 1.82 -14.73 10.93
N ASN A 7 2.31 -14.46 9.72
CA ASN A 7 3.57 -15.02 9.24
C ASN A 7 4.74 -14.13 9.66
N LEU A 8 5.75 -14.73 10.29
CA LEU A 8 6.91 -14.04 10.85
C LEU A 8 8.16 -14.07 9.95
N ASP A 9 8.02 -14.34 8.65
CA ASP A 9 9.12 -14.28 7.68
C ASP A 9 9.34 -12.83 7.18
N GLY A 10 10.17 -12.08 7.93
CA GLY A 10 10.47 -10.68 7.64
C GLY A 10 11.17 -10.45 6.30
N ASP A 11 12.09 -11.34 5.89
CA ASP A 11 12.82 -11.21 4.63
C ASP A 11 11.89 -11.36 3.43
N ARG A 12 10.95 -12.31 3.49
CA ARG A 12 9.96 -12.52 2.43
C ARG A 12 9.01 -11.34 2.31
N ARG A 13 8.50 -10.84 3.44
CA ARG A 13 7.67 -9.63 3.49
C ARG A 13 8.39 -8.43 2.87
N ASP A 14 9.65 -8.22 3.25
CA ASP A 14 10.43 -7.08 2.78
C ASP A 14 10.68 -7.15 1.27
N ARG A 15 10.94 -8.35 0.73
CA ARG A 15 11.02 -8.55 -0.73
C ARG A 15 9.72 -8.18 -1.43
N LEU A 16 8.56 -8.50 -0.84
CA LEU A 16 7.26 -8.14 -1.43
C LEU A 16 7.03 -6.63 -1.42
N ILE A 17 7.39 -5.92 -0.34
CA ILE A 17 7.12 -4.49 -0.19
C ILE A 17 8.19 -3.62 -0.87
N PHE A 18 9.46 -3.98 -0.70
CA PHE A 18 10.62 -3.14 -1.05
C PHE A 18 11.48 -3.73 -2.17
N GLY A 19 11.19 -4.95 -2.64
CA GLY A 19 11.99 -5.67 -3.65
C GLY A 19 13.25 -6.35 -3.09
N GLN A 20 13.65 -6.05 -1.85
CA GLN A 20 14.80 -6.64 -1.19
C GLN A 20 14.61 -6.71 0.34
N PRO A 21 15.27 -7.65 1.04
CA PRO A 21 15.29 -7.66 2.50
C PRO A 21 15.85 -6.37 3.06
N LEU A 22 15.27 -5.86 4.15
CA LEU A 22 15.82 -4.70 4.86
C LEU A 22 16.75 -5.16 5.98
N ASP A 23 17.90 -4.51 6.11
CA ASP A 23 18.76 -4.68 7.28
C ASP A 23 18.17 -3.91 8.48
N TRP A 24 17.21 -4.54 9.13
CA TRP A 24 16.58 -4.00 10.33
C TRP A 24 17.54 -3.83 11.50
N GLN A 25 18.70 -4.51 11.55
CA GLN A 25 19.65 -4.36 12.66
C GLN A 25 20.41 -3.04 12.56
N SER A 26 20.94 -2.74 11.36
CA SER A 26 21.60 -1.46 11.10
C SER A 26 20.60 -0.30 11.09
N GLN A 27 19.37 -0.54 10.60
CA GLN A 27 18.31 0.47 10.63
C GLN A 27 17.75 0.69 12.04
N ALA A 28 17.60 -0.33 12.90
CA ALA A 28 17.08 -0.17 14.27
C ALA A 28 17.91 0.79 15.14
N ALA A 29 19.21 0.96 14.82
CA ALA A 29 20.07 1.94 15.48
C ALA A 29 19.76 3.40 15.07
N GLN A 30 19.07 3.62 13.95
CA GLN A 30 18.79 4.95 13.40
C GLN A 30 17.28 5.25 13.22
N GLN A 31 16.41 4.26 12.94
CA GLN A 31 14.99 4.41 12.60
C GLN A 31 14.18 3.15 12.92
N ARG A 32 12.91 3.34 13.33
CA ARG A 32 12.02 2.25 13.75
C ARG A 32 11.05 1.76 12.68
N ARG A 33 10.83 2.48 11.57
CA ARG A 33 9.83 2.14 10.55
C ARG A 33 10.25 2.71 9.19
N VAL A 34 9.86 2.05 8.10
CA VAL A 34 10.13 2.45 6.72
C VAL A 34 8.81 2.67 5.99
N SER A 35 8.64 3.80 5.30
CA SER A 35 7.43 4.07 4.50
C SER A 35 7.61 3.66 3.04
N PHE A 36 6.53 3.17 2.45
CA PHE A 36 6.44 2.87 1.03
C PHE A 36 5.15 3.46 0.46
N ASP A 37 5.30 4.41 -0.46
CA ASP A 37 4.19 5.30 -0.83
C ASP A 37 3.33 4.77 -2.00
N LYS A 38 3.78 3.69 -2.67
CA LYS A 38 3.15 3.18 -3.91
C LYS A 38 3.06 1.65 -3.95
N LEU A 39 2.56 1.02 -2.90
CA LEU A 39 2.38 -0.43 -2.88
C LEU A 39 1.23 -0.84 -3.81
N PRO A 40 1.48 -1.64 -4.87
CA PRO A 40 0.42 -2.10 -5.74
C PRO A 40 -0.64 -2.90 -4.99
N LEU A 41 -1.90 -2.79 -5.40
CA LEU A 41 -3.01 -3.51 -4.77
C LEU A 41 -2.84 -5.03 -4.85
N CYS A 42 -2.25 -5.55 -5.94
CA CYS A 42 -1.94 -6.97 -6.06
C CYS A 42 -0.91 -7.44 -5.02
N THR A 43 0.07 -6.60 -4.68
CA THR A 43 1.03 -6.88 -3.61
C THR A 43 0.35 -6.85 -2.25
N LEU A 44 -0.59 -5.92 -2.02
CA LEU A 44 -1.40 -5.92 -0.79
C LEU A 44 -2.19 -7.23 -0.64
N GLU A 45 -2.84 -7.70 -1.70
CA GLU A 45 -3.56 -8.98 -1.70
C GLU A 45 -2.64 -10.16 -1.35
N GLN A 46 -1.42 -10.18 -1.90
CA GLN A 46 -0.40 -11.19 -1.55
C GLN A 46 0.02 -11.11 -0.09
N LEU A 47 0.27 -9.90 0.44
CA LEU A 47 0.62 -9.72 1.86
C LEU A 47 -0.49 -10.20 2.81
N ILE A 48 -1.76 -10.00 2.43
CA ILE A 48 -2.91 -10.50 3.19
C ILE A 48 -2.95 -12.03 3.15
N GLN A 49 -2.83 -12.63 1.95
CA GLN A 49 -2.85 -14.08 1.78
C GLN A 49 -1.71 -14.78 2.53
N GLU A 50 -0.53 -14.15 2.57
CA GLU A 50 0.64 -14.67 3.27
C GLU A 50 0.63 -14.39 4.78
N GLY A 51 -0.37 -13.67 5.30
CA GLY A 51 -0.52 -13.40 6.73
C GLY A 51 0.44 -12.33 7.26
N PHE A 52 0.91 -11.40 6.41
CA PHE A 52 1.81 -10.31 6.82
C PHE A 52 1.07 -9.03 7.24
N VAL A 53 -0.21 -8.91 6.93
CA VAL A 53 -1.06 -7.80 7.37
C VAL A 53 -1.91 -8.29 8.53
N GLN A 54 -1.80 -7.62 9.67
CA GLN A 54 -2.61 -7.95 10.85
C GLN A 54 -4.05 -7.46 10.62
N ALA A 55 -5.03 -8.31 10.89
CA ALA A 55 -6.43 -7.88 10.94
C ALA A 55 -6.57 -6.86 12.09
N SER A 56 -7.18 -5.71 11.79
CA SER A 56 -7.37 -4.67 12.80
C SER A 56 -8.28 -5.17 13.92
N GLU A 57 -7.77 -5.18 15.16
CA GLU A 57 -8.58 -5.42 16.36
C GLU A 57 -9.37 -4.16 16.78
N GLN A 58 -9.05 -3.00 16.18
CA GLN A 58 -9.66 -1.70 16.45
C GLN A 58 -10.23 -1.11 15.15
N PRO A 59 -11.45 -1.52 14.74
CA PRO A 59 -12.05 -1.14 13.46
C PRO A 59 -12.32 0.36 13.28
N LEU A 60 -12.20 1.16 14.36
CA LEU A 60 -12.37 2.62 14.31
C LEU A 60 -11.08 3.37 13.94
N SER A 61 -9.91 2.72 13.95
CA SER A 61 -8.61 3.39 13.80
C SER A 61 -7.77 2.85 12.65
N ASP A 62 -7.86 1.55 12.36
CA ASP A 62 -7.16 0.91 11.24
C ASP A 62 -8.17 0.19 10.34
N PRO A 63 -8.15 0.46 9.01
CA PRO A 63 -9.07 -0.17 8.08
C PRO A 63 -8.78 -1.66 7.92
N ASP A 64 -9.82 -2.46 7.71
CA ASP A 64 -9.64 -3.86 7.32
C ASP A 64 -8.99 -3.91 5.92
N ALA A 65 -7.84 -4.56 5.83
CA ALA A 65 -7.09 -4.69 4.59
C ALA A 65 -7.90 -5.43 3.49
N LEU A 66 -8.80 -6.35 3.88
CA LEU A 66 -9.71 -7.01 2.95
C LEU A 66 -10.76 -6.03 2.40
N GLU A 67 -11.35 -5.20 3.26
CA GLU A 67 -12.31 -4.17 2.85
C GLU A 67 -11.65 -3.15 1.92
N LEU A 68 -10.40 -2.77 2.17
CA LEU A 68 -9.64 -1.88 1.28
C LEU A 68 -9.45 -2.49 -0.11
N VAL A 69 -9.12 -3.77 -0.19
CA VAL A 69 -9.00 -4.49 -1.46
C VAL A 69 -10.34 -4.52 -2.19
N GLU A 70 -11.45 -4.80 -1.49
CA GLU A 70 -12.79 -4.81 -2.08
C GLU A 70 -13.19 -3.43 -2.62
N VAL A 71 -12.97 -2.37 -1.85
CA VAL A 71 -13.22 -1.00 -2.31
C VAL A 71 -12.35 -0.67 -3.51
N ALA A 72 -11.07 -1.07 -3.51
CA ALA A 72 -10.17 -0.80 -4.63
C ALA A 72 -10.57 -1.50 -5.93
N ARG A 73 -11.12 -2.72 -5.84
CA ARG A 73 -11.65 -3.45 -7.00
C ARG A 73 -12.85 -2.72 -7.63
N CYS A 74 -13.63 -1.97 -6.86
CA CYS A 74 -14.72 -1.14 -7.39
C CYS A 74 -14.22 0.04 -8.24
N PHE A 75 -12.95 0.41 -8.15
CA PHE A 75 -12.30 1.43 -8.98
C PHE A 75 -11.46 0.84 -10.14
N ASN A 76 -11.49 -0.49 -10.33
CA ASN A 76 -10.66 -1.17 -11.31
C ASN A 76 -11.12 -0.84 -12.74
N ARG A 77 -10.47 0.15 -13.35
CA ARG A 77 -10.67 0.53 -14.75
C ARG A 77 -9.35 1.03 -15.34
N PRO A 78 -9.14 0.92 -16.67
CA PRO A 78 -7.86 1.26 -17.30
C PRO A 78 -7.39 2.71 -17.08
N SER A 79 -8.33 3.63 -16.83
CA SER A 79 -8.04 5.06 -16.66
C SER A 79 -7.77 5.49 -15.20
N LEU A 80 -7.71 4.54 -14.26
CA LEU A 80 -7.39 4.79 -12.85
C LEU A 80 -6.27 3.84 -12.40
N SER A 81 -5.25 4.40 -11.77
CA SER A 81 -4.19 3.65 -11.09
C SER A 81 -4.42 3.73 -9.58
N GLY A 82 -4.42 2.58 -8.91
CA GLY A 82 -4.66 2.48 -7.48
C GLY A 82 -3.49 1.83 -6.74
N TRP A 83 -3.15 2.37 -5.57
CA TRP A 83 -2.12 1.82 -4.68
C TRP A 83 -2.40 2.18 -3.23
N VAL A 84 -1.68 1.55 -2.32
CA VAL A 84 -1.69 1.90 -0.90
C VAL A 84 -0.35 2.45 -0.45
N GLU A 85 -0.40 3.33 0.55
CA GLU A 85 0.76 3.78 1.29
C GLU A 85 0.88 2.91 2.55
N VAL A 86 2.08 2.39 2.83
CA VAL A 86 2.31 1.49 3.96
C VAL A 86 3.52 1.90 4.80
N LEU A 87 3.49 1.51 6.07
CA LEU A 87 4.62 1.54 6.99
C LEU A 87 5.01 0.11 7.35
N GLY A 88 6.26 -0.26 7.07
CA GLY A 88 6.87 -1.49 7.59
C GLY A 88 7.55 -1.25 8.93
N SER A 89 7.40 -2.18 9.87
CA SER A 89 8.12 -2.19 11.15
C SER A 89 9.10 -3.38 11.24
N PRO A 90 10.12 -3.30 12.10
CA PRO A 90 11.00 -4.42 12.42
C PRO A 90 10.21 -5.66 12.88
N PRO A 91 10.74 -6.88 12.65
CA PRO A 91 10.08 -8.13 13.06
C PRO A 91 9.76 -8.22 14.56
N ALA A 92 10.48 -7.47 15.40
CA ALA A 92 10.25 -7.42 16.84
C ALA A 92 8.99 -6.61 17.25
N CYS A 93 8.36 -5.88 16.33
CA CYS A 93 7.13 -5.14 16.58
C CYS A 93 5.90 -6.04 16.42
N GLN A 94 4.78 -5.72 17.09
CA GLN A 94 3.51 -6.43 16.86
C GLN A 94 2.81 -5.96 15.56
N GLU A 95 2.97 -4.70 15.19
CA GLU A 95 2.43 -4.11 13.95
C GLU A 95 3.44 -4.18 12.79
N TRP A 96 3.43 -5.27 12.03
CA TRP A 96 4.45 -5.55 10.99
C TRP A 96 4.32 -4.72 9.72
N VAL A 97 3.10 -4.56 9.22
CA VAL A 97 2.75 -3.73 8.08
C VAL A 97 1.49 -2.97 8.43
N ARG A 98 1.54 -1.65 8.34
CA ARG A 98 0.39 -0.78 8.57
C ARG A 98 0.05 -0.01 7.31
N ILE A 99 -1.22 -0.02 6.92
CA ILE A 99 -1.71 0.76 5.79
C ILE A 99 -2.02 2.17 6.27
N THR A 100 -1.36 3.18 5.69
CA THR A 100 -1.51 4.58 6.10
C THR A 100 -2.42 5.37 5.17
N ALA A 101 -2.53 4.97 3.91
CA ALA A 101 -3.49 5.56 2.98
C ALA A 101 -3.83 4.61 1.83
N ILE A 102 -4.95 4.88 1.17
CA ILE A 102 -5.27 4.35 -0.14
C ILE A 102 -5.40 5.52 -1.13
N ARG A 103 -4.86 5.33 -2.33
CA ARG A 103 -4.76 6.38 -3.35
C ARG A 103 -5.20 5.87 -4.72
N PHE A 104 -5.97 6.68 -5.42
CA PHE A 104 -6.35 6.49 -6.81
C PHE A 104 -6.03 7.73 -7.62
N GLU A 105 -5.31 7.57 -8.72
CA GLU A 105 -4.97 8.64 -9.66
C GLU A 105 -5.48 8.35 -11.07
N GLY A 106 -5.96 9.39 -11.74
CA GLY A 106 -6.48 9.32 -13.11
C GLY A 106 -7.70 10.20 -13.29
N MET A 107 -8.47 10.01 -14.36
CA MET A 107 -9.72 10.77 -14.52
C MET A 107 -10.75 10.25 -13.53
N ILE A 108 -11.33 11.08 -12.67
CA ILE A 108 -12.34 10.67 -11.68
C ILE A 108 -13.71 11.22 -12.04
N THR A 109 -14.70 10.33 -12.06
CA THR A 109 -16.10 10.69 -12.30
C THR A 109 -16.78 11.16 -11.01
N PRO A 110 -17.88 11.94 -11.13
CA PRO A 110 -18.68 12.30 -9.96
C PRO A 110 -19.19 11.09 -9.16
N ALA A 111 -19.54 10.00 -9.84
CA ALA A 111 -20.02 8.77 -9.20
C ALA A 111 -18.93 8.09 -8.35
N GLU A 112 -17.71 7.97 -8.89
CA GLU A 112 -16.53 7.44 -8.18
C GLU A 112 -16.19 8.28 -6.96
N ARG A 113 -16.20 9.60 -7.08
CA ARG A 113 -15.97 10.50 -5.96
C ARG A 113 -17.04 10.33 -4.86
N SER A 114 -18.31 10.19 -5.24
CA SER A 114 -19.39 9.93 -4.27
C SER A 114 -19.26 8.57 -3.60
N PHE A 115 -18.90 7.52 -4.35
CA PHE A 115 -18.64 6.19 -3.80
C PHE A 115 -17.44 6.20 -2.84
N PHE A 116 -16.35 6.87 -3.22
CA PHE A 116 -15.16 7.05 -2.37
C PHE A 116 -15.49 7.74 -1.06
N TRP A 117 -16.24 8.85 -1.11
CA TRP A 117 -16.68 9.55 0.09
C TRP A 117 -17.52 8.66 1.00
N ARG A 118 -18.48 7.89 0.47
CA ARG A 118 -19.29 6.96 1.28
C ARG A 118 -18.47 5.84 1.91
N SER A 119 -17.42 5.39 1.23
CA SER A 119 -16.55 4.32 1.72
C SER A 119 -15.61 4.82 2.84
N PHE A 120 -15.22 6.09 2.80
CA PHE A 120 -14.15 6.62 3.67
C PHE A 120 -14.53 7.89 4.46
N TYR A 121 -15.81 8.25 4.62
CA TYR A 121 -16.21 9.49 5.30
C TYR A 121 -15.76 9.58 6.78
N HIS A 122 -15.44 8.44 7.40
CA HIS A 122 -15.04 8.32 8.79
C HIS A 122 -13.51 8.31 8.99
N VAL A 123 -12.72 8.36 7.90
CA VAL A 123 -11.26 8.33 7.99
C VAL A 123 -10.71 9.69 8.40
N ARG A 124 -9.41 9.73 8.72
CA ARG A 124 -8.75 10.93 9.24
C ARG A 124 -8.75 12.09 8.26
N SER A 125 -8.41 11.84 7.00
CA SER A 125 -8.48 12.86 5.96
C SER A 125 -8.80 12.30 4.60
N LEU A 126 -9.55 13.10 3.84
CA LEU A 126 -9.93 12.82 2.47
C LEU A 126 -9.40 13.94 1.58
N GLU A 127 -8.66 13.55 0.55
CA GLU A 127 -8.31 14.41 -0.56
C GLU A 127 -9.08 13.93 -1.78
N MET A 128 -9.92 14.81 -2.34
CA MET A 128 -10.78 14.46 -3.47
C MET A 128 -10.74 15.57 -4.52
N THR A 129 -10.01 15.34 -5.58
CA THR A 129 -9.92 16.21 -6.76
C THR A 129 -10.42 15.45 -8.00
N PRO A 130 -10.61 16.12 -9.15
CA PRO A 130 -10.91 15.43 -10.40
C PRO A 130 -9.82 14.46 -10.89
N ARG A 131 -8.62 14.50 -10.30
CA ARG A 131 -7.46 13.68 -10.68
C ARG A 131 -6.91 12.75 -9.61
N LEU A 132 -7.32 12.95 -8.35
CA LEU A 132 -6.82 12.22 -7.18
C LEU A 132 -7.95 11.95 -6.19
N LEU A 133 -8.06 10.71 -5.75
CA LEU A 133 -8.76 10.32 -4.52
C LEU A 133 -7.72 9.76 -3.56
N ARG A 134 -7.66 10.26 -2.34
CA ARG A 134 -6.80 9.72 -1.28
C ARG A 134 -7.53 9.74 0.04
N ALA A 135 -7.51 8.60 0.73
CA ALA A 135 -8.04 8.45 2.07
C ALA A 135 -6.87 8.09 2.97
N THR A 136 -6.61 8.94 3.96
CA THR A 136 -5.53 8.74 4.93
C THR A 136 -6.14 8.20 6.22
N PHE A 137 -5.57 7.11 6.72
CA PHE A 137 -5.97 6.45 7.96
C PHE A 137 -5.15 7.05 9.13
N ASP A 138 -5.61 6.88 10.37
CA ASP A 138 -4.99 7.58 11.50
C ASP A 138 -3.51 7.20 11.70
N SER A 139 -2.81 8.12 12.35
CA SER A 139 -1.41 8.41 12.15
C SER A 139 -0.62 8.17 13.42
N ALA A 140 -0.22 6.92 13.60
CA ALA A 140 1.08 6.69 14.24
C ALA A 140 2.25 7.28 13.41
N ALA A 141 2.00 8.02 12.34
CA ALA A 141 2.97 8.88 11.67
C ALA A 141 3.04 10.32 12.27
N LEU A 142 1.97 10.86 12.88
CA LEU A 142 1.96 12.25 13.39
C LEU A 142 2.15 12.38 14.91
N LEU A 143 2.03 11.29 15.68
CA LEU A 143 2.46 11.28 17.09
C LEU A 143 3.97 11.11 17.28
N PHE A 144 4.75 10.91 16.19
CA PHE A 144 6.16 10.52 16.26
C PHE A 144 7.10 11.42 15.45
N VAL A 145 6.74 12.69 15.29
CA VAL A 145 7.61 13.79 14.77
C VAL A 145 8.92 13.95 15.60
N SER A 146 9.17 13.08 16.59
CA SER A 146 10.43 12.95 17.30
C SER A 146 11.46 12.02 16.66
N HIS A 147 11.12 11.24 15.61
CA HIS A 147 12.09 10.32 14.96
C HIS A 147 11.99 10.39 13.43
N PRO A 148 13.13 10.42 12.70
CA PRO A 148 13.12 10.56 11.24
C PRO A 148 12.49 9.33 10.57
N VAL A 149 11.47 9.56 9.75
CA VAL A 149 10.93 8.57 8.80
C VAL A 149 11.65 8.78 7.47
N VAL A 150 12.29 7.74 6.93
CA VAL A 150 12.82 7.76 5.56
C VAL A 150 11.76 7.26 4.60
N ALA A 151 11.39 8.13 3.66
CA ALA A 151 10.57 7.76 2.52
C ALA A 151 11.41 6.94 1.54
N TYR A 152 10.97 5.71 1.24
CA TYR A 152 11.60 4.91 0.19
C TYR A 152 11.14 5.45 -1.18
N GLN A 153 11.85 6.46 -1.69
CA GLN A 153 11.66 6.93 -3.07
C GLN A 153 12.61 6.17 -3.99
N ASN A 154 12.01 5.50 -4.98
CA ASN A 154 12.63 4.79 -6.12
C ASN A 154 13.00 3.32 -5.90
N VAL A 155 12.08 2.44 -6.29
CA VAL A 155 12.42 1.25 -7.07
C VAL A 155 11.44 1.18 -8.24
N VAL A 156 11.73 1.90 -9.32
CA VAL A 156 11.29 1.42 -10.63
C VAL A 156 12.07 0.11 -10.81
N PRO A 157 11.43 -1.04 -11.10
CA PRO A 157 12.16 -2.23 -11.45
C PRO A 157 13.00 -1.89 -12.68
N SER A 158 14.29 -1.67 -12.47
CA SER A 158 15.25 -1.71 -13.55
C SER A 158 15.34 -3.20 -13.87
N ASP A 159 15.02 -3.58 -15.11
CA ASP A 159 15.02 -4.94 -15.66
C ASP A 159 13.64 -5.59 -15.91
N LEU A 160 12.70 -4.83 -16.48
CA LEU A 160 11.74 -5.43 -17.42
C LEU A 160 12.26 -5.19 -18.84
N PRO A 161 12.55 -6.24 -19.64
CA PRO A 161 12.91 -6.04 -21.04
C PRO A 161 11.75 -5.37 -21.76
N GLU A 162 12.07 -4.33 -22.54
CA GLU A 162 11.11 -3.71 -23.46
C GLU A 162 10.51 -4.81 -24.36
N PRO A 163 9.20 -4.81 -24.60
CA PRO A 163 8.64 -5.70 -25.61
C PRO A 163 9.26 -5.29 -26.95
N GLU A 164 10.01 -6.21 -27.56
CA GLU A 164 10.56 -6.02 -28.89
C GLU A 164 9.44 -5.60 -29.86
N ASP A 165 9.64 -4.47 -30.52
CA ASP A 165 8.81 -3.99 -31.64
C ASP A 165 8.98 -4.96 -32.83
N GLY A 166 8.35 -6.12 -32.73
CA GLY A 166 8.22 -7.11 -33.80
C GLY A 166 7.02 -6.82 -34.68
N TYR A 167 6.94 -5.62 -35.28
CA TYR A 167 6.13 -5.44 -36.49
C TYR A 167 6.91 -6.00 -37.68
N ASP A 168 6.90 -7.32 -37.81
CA ASP A 168 7.31 -7.98 -39.04
C ASP A 168 6.32 -7.57 -40.15
N SER A 169 6.87 -6.84 -41.11
CA SER A 169 6.25 -6.52 -42.37
C SER A 169 5.93 -7.81 -43.13
N ILE A 170 4.66 -8.23 -43.11
CA ILE A 170 4.14 -9.18 -44.08
C ILE A 170 2.80 -8.66 -44.59
N PHE A 171 2.88 -7.73 -45.53
CA PHE A 171 1.89 -7.65 -46.61
C PHE A 171 2.63 -7.70 -47.94
N ALA A 172 2.08 -8.57 -48.79
CA ALA A 172 2.44 -8.94 -50.15
C ALA A 172 2.79 -7.79 -51.09
#